data_AF-A0A7W5ETS7-F1
#
_entry.id   AF-A0A7W5ETS7-F1
#
_cell.length_a   1.000
_cell.length_b   1.000
_cell.length_c   1.000
_cell.angle_alpha   90.00
_cell.angle_beta   90.00
_cell.angle_gamma   90.00
#
_symmetry.space_group_name_H-M   'P 1'
#
loop_
_entity.id
_entity.type
_entity.pdbx_description
1 polymer ?
#
loop_
_entity_poly.entity_id
_entity_poly.type
_entity_poly.pdbx_seq_one_letter_code
_entity_poly.pdbx_strand_id
1 'polypeptide(L)'
;MKGNQRHTLKVRHRYPQFSKDKRNGLPLEFTFPTSTGSIAERYAMWDMLGRFMDVSQPLPDIPRLEPFRHLDPTTRAFDEAGKRGRPATYWRDLYASVDEKELTRLRWEHHEKVNAAPWGSRPDQMAQSVPGYEDRYTAEPEDVNAYAHAPTKNVRFVERPDAASSDNPSERNDT
;
A
#
# COMPACT_ATOMS: atom_id res chain seq x y z
N MET A 1 14.53 8.25 29.83
CA MET A 1 14.91 8.41 28.40
C MET A 1 13.98 7.54 27.58
N LYS A 2 12.97 8.11 26.89
CA LYS A 2 12.15 7.37 25.92
C LYS A 2 13.02 7.11 24.69
N GLY A 3 13.43 5.86 24.46
CA GLY A 3 14.21 5.48 23.29
C GLY A 3 13.36 5.62 22.03
N ASN A 4 13.87 6.27 20.99
CA ASN A 4 13.18 6.36 19.70
C ASN A 4 13.07 4.95 19.09
N GLN A 5 11.91 4.32 19.23
CA GLN A 5 11.61 3.06 18.56
C GLN A 5 11.45 3.32 17.06
N ARG A 6 12.33 2.73 16.26
CA ARG A 6 12.25 2.78 14.79
C ARG A 6 11.42 1.59 14.32
N HIS A 7 10.25 1.88 13.80
CA HIS A 7 9.36 0.87 13.25
C HIS A 7 9.53 0.78 11.73
N THR A 8 9.56 -0.44 11.21
CA THR A 8 9.65 -0.71 9.78
C THR A 8 8.54 -1.68 9.40
N LEU A 9 7.71 -1.31 8.44
CA LEU A 9 6.72 -2.22 7.88
C LEU A 9 7.39 -3.08 6.79
N LYS A 10 7.25 -4.39 6.91
CA LYS A 10 7.66 -5.36 5.90
C LYS A 10 6.43 -6.07 5.35
N VAL A 11 6.33 -6.13 4.03
CA VAL A 11 5.22 -6.80 3.34
C VAL A 11 5.78 -7.87 2.42
N ARG A 12 5.22 -9.07 2.49
CA ARG A 12 5.57 -10.17 1.59
C ARG A 12 4.85 -10.04 0.27
N HIS A 13 5.51 -10.44 -0.82
CA HIS A 13 4.92 -10.49 -2.15
C HIS A 13 3.61 -11.30 -2.16
N ARG A 14 2.61 -10.87 -2.96
CA ARG A 14 1.31 -11.58 -3.11
C ARG A 14 1.46 -13.04 -3.53
N TYR A 15 2.53 -13.33 -4.28
CA TYR A 15 2.86 -14.63 -4.83
C TYR A 15 4.16 -15.19 -4.23
N PRO A 16 4.20 -15.52 -2.92
CA PRO A 16 5.43 -15.87 -2.22
C PRO A 16 6.09 -17.17 -2.71
N GLN A 17 5.30 -18.09 -3.26
CA GLN A 17 5.77 -19.33 -3.84
C GLN A 17 6.58 -19.12 -5.13
N PHE A 18 6.28 -18.04 -5.87
CA PHE A 18 6.93 -17.72 -7.14
C PHE A 18 8.02 -16.65 -7.00
N SER A 19 8.07 -15.93 -5.88
CA SER A 19 8.99 -14.81 -5.66
C SER A 19 10.19 -15.12 -4.75
N LYS A 20 10.54 -16.40 -4.57
CA LYS A 20 11.66 -16.81 -3.73
C LYS A 20 12.99 -16.32 -4.30
N ASP A 21 13.77 -15.62 -3.49
CA ASP A 21 15.15 -15.26 -3.84
C ASP A 21 16.00 -16.54 -3.92
N LYS A 22 16.79 -16.66 -4.99
CA LYS A 22 17.68 -17.80 -5.23
C LYS A 22 18.76 -17.95 -4.15
N ARG A 23 19.10 -16.89 -3.43
CA ARG A 23 20.21 -16.86 -2.46
C ARG A 23 19.80 -17.37 -1.07
N ASN A 24 18.58 -17.09 -0.63
CA ASN A 24 18.12 -17.39 0.73
C ASN A 24 16.80 -18.17 0.78
N GLY A 25 16.14 -18.39 -0.36
CA GLY A 25 14.87 -19.12 -0.46
C GLY A 25 13.66 -18.39 0.12
N LEU A 26 13.82 -17.16 0.62
CA LEU A 26 12.74 -16.36 1.18
C LEU A 26 11.97 -15.64 0.07
N PRO A 27 10.64 -15.48 0.21
CA PRO A 27 9.85 -14.66 -0.70
C PRO A 27 10.37 -13.21 -0.78
N LEU A 28 10.11 -12.56 -1.91
CA LEU A 28 10.38 -11.14 -2.06
C LEU A 28 9.62 -10.32 -1.01
N GLU A 29 10.35 -9.48 -0.27
CA GLU A 29 9.81 -8.62 0.79
C GLU A 29 10.01 -7.13 0.49
N PHE A 30 8.97 -6.32 0.65
CA PHE A 30 9.03 -4.87 0.54
C PHE A 30 9.18 -4.25 1.90
N THR A 31 10.19 -3.40 2.05
CA THR A 31 10.47 -2.66 3.27
C THR A 31 10.05 -1.22 3.05
N PHE A 32 9.19 -0.73 3.94
CA PHE A 32 8.68 0.63 3.93
C PHE A 32 9.30 1.39 5.11
N PRO A 33 10.46 2.05 4.93
CA PRO A 33 11.11 2.76 6.02
C PRO A 33 10.33 4.00 6.41
N THR A 34 10.12 4.20 7.70
CA THR A 34 9.44 5.38 8.25
C THR A 34 10.42 6.47 8.72
N SER A 35 11.73 6.20 8.70
CA SER A 35 12.76 7.09 9.24
C SER A 35 13.43 7.99 8.20
N THR A 36 13.09 7.86 6.91
CA THR A 36 13.85 8.48 5.80
C THR A 36 12.89 8.94 4.70
N GLY A 37 13.27 9.99 3.96
CA GLY A 37 12.50 10.54 2.83
C GLY A 37 11.60 11.72 3.18
N SER A 38 11.21 12.49 2.16
CA SER A 38 10.30 13.63 2.23
C SER A 38 8.88 13.21 2.57
N ILE A 39 8.03 14.16 2.99
CA ILE A 39 6.60 13.90 3.21
C ILE A 39 5.91 13.41 1.92
N ALA A 40 6.27 13.98 0.77
CA ALA A 40 5.72 13.57 -0.52
C ALA A 40 6.12 12.14 -0.90
N GLU A 41 7.37 11.76 -0.66
CA GLU A 41 7.84 10.38 -0.86
C GLU A 41 7.08 9.39 0.04
N ARG A 42 6.72 9.80 1.27
CA ARG A 42 5.89 8.98 2.17
C ARG A 42 4.47 8.81 1.63
N TYR A 43 3.84 9.86 1.11
CA TYR A 43 2.53 9.75 0.48
C TYR A 43 2.56 8.85 -0.75
N ALA A 44 3.57 9.01 -1.62
CA ALA A 44 3.75 8.13 -2.78
C ALA A 44 3.94 6.67 -2.38
N MET A 45 4.67 6.45 -1.29
CA MET A 45 4.94 5.13 -0.76
C MET A 45 3.70 4.49 -0.11
N TRP A 46 2.88 5.28 0.57
CA TRP A 46 1.56 4.85 1.08
C TRP A 46 0.62 4.46 -0.06
N ASP A 47 0.55 5.29 -1.10
CA ASP A 47 -0.24 5.04 -2.30
C ASP A 47 0.25 3.79 -3.08
N MET A 48 1.57 3.56 -3.15
CA MET A 48 2.14 2.33 -3.68
C MET A 48 1.73 1.11 -2.84
N LEU A 49 1.78 1.21 -1.51
CA LEU A 49 1.38 0.13 -0.61
C LEU A 49 -0.12 -0.19 -0.76
N GLY A 50 -0.98 0.83 -0.86
CA GLY A 50 -2.41 0.66 -1.10
C GLY A 50 -2.67 -0.15 -2.36
N ARG A 51 -2.09 0.24 -3.50
CA ARG A 51 -2.18 -0.54 -4.75
C ARG A 51 -1.60 -1.93 -4.63
N PHE A 52 -0.52 -2.09 -3.86
CA PHE A 52 0.10 -3.39 -3.63
C PHE A 52 -0.79 -4.30 -2.77
N MET A 53 -1.62 -3.77 -1.86
CA MET A 53 -2.53 -4.57 -1.04
C MET A 53 -3.89 -4.81 -1.71
N ASP A 54 -4.35 -3.87 -2.53
CA ASP A 54 -5.63 -3.97 -3.24
C ASP A 54 -5.51 -4.82 -4.52
N VAL A 55 -6.09 -6.03 -4.49
CA VAL A 55 -6.06 -6.98 -5.63
C VAL A 55 -6.95 -6.57 -6.80
N SER A 56 -7.86 -5.61 -6.60
CA SER A 56 -8.66 -5.03 -7.68
C SER A 56 -7.86 -4.04 -8.54
N GLN A 57 -6.70 -3.62 -8.04
CA GLN A 57 -5.77 -2.72 -8.75
C GLN A 57 -4.56 -3.50 -9.28
N PRO A 58 -3.99 -3.07 -10.43
CA PRO A 58 -2.75 -3.65 -10.93
C PRO A 58 -1.60 -3.37 -9.97
N LEU A 59 -0.65 -4.30 -9.91
CA LEU A 59 0.58 -4.16 -9.14
C LEU A 59 1.32 -2.87 -9.55
N PRO A 60 2.01 -2.20 -8.60
CA PRO A 60 2.87 -1.07 -8.91
C PRO A 60 3.90 -1.40 -10.01
N ASP A 61 4.08 -0.49 -10.98
CA ASP A 61 5.09 -0.64 -12.05
C ASP A 61 6.48 -0.24 -11.53
N ILE A 62 7.14 -1.17 -10.85
CA ILE A 62 8.50 -0.98 -10.32
C ILE A 62 9.42 -2.15 -10.72
N PRO A 63 10.76 -1.93 -10.78
CA PRO A 63 11.71 -2.96 -11.23
C PRO A 63 11.57 -4.30 -10.50
N ARG A 64 11.33 -4.26 -9.19
CA ARG A 64 11.25 -5.46 -8.35
C ARG A 64 10.02 -6.31 -8.62
N LEU A 65 8.94 -5.73 -9.15
CA LEU A 65 7.69 -6.43 -9.43
C LEU A 65 7.56 -6.86 -10.89
N GLU A 66 8.35 -6.29 -11.80
CA GLU A 66 8.31 -6.60 -13.23
C GLU A 66 8.29 -8.11 -13.53
N PRO A 67 9.15 -8.96 -12.93
CA PRO A 67 9.15 -10.39 -13.24
C PRO A 67 7.87 -11.13 -12.88
N PHE A 68 7.05 -10.57 -11.99
CA PHE A 68 5.88 -11.24 -11.42
C PHE A 68 4.54 -10.67 -11.91
N ARG A 69 4.55 -9.57 -12.67
CA ARG A 69 3.33 -8.89 -13.15
C ARG A 69 2.36 -9.82 -13.87
N HIS A 70 2.88 -10.76 -14.66
CA HIS A 70 2.08 -11.73 -15.42
C HIS A 70 1.36 -12.77 -14.56
N LEU A 71 1.77 -12.96 -13.31
CA LEU A 71 1.14 -13.88 -12.36
C LEU A 71 -0.12 -13.28 -11.73
N ASP A 72 -0.22 -11.95 -11.71
CA ASP A 72 -1.34 -11.22 -11.13
C ASP A 72 -2.43 -11.01 -12.18
N PRO A 73 -3.64 -11.62 -12.04
CA PRO A 73 -4.67 -11.56 -13.08
C PRO A 73 -5.10 -10.14 -13.44
N THR A 74 -5.25 -9.27 -12.44
CA THR A 74 -5.62 -7.87 -12.61
C THR A 74 -4.54 -7.10 -13.36
N THR A 75 -3.28 -7.30 -12.96
CA THR A 75 -2.12 -6.68 -13.62
C THR A 75 -1.94 -7.18 -15.05
N ARG A 76 -2.10 -8.49 -15.28
CA ARG A 76 -2.01 -9.10 -16.60
C ARG A 76 -3.07 -8.51 -17.54
N ALA A 77 -4.33 -8.46 -17.11
CA ALA A 77 -5.40 -7.86 -17.91
C ALA A 77 -5.14 -6.37 -18.22
N PHE A 78 -4.59 -5.63 -17.25
CA PHE A 78 -4.20 -4.23 -17.43
C PHE A 78 -3.06 -4.06 -18.45
N ASP A 79 -2.04 -4.92 -18.37
CA ASP A 79 -0.88 -4.91 -19.27
C ASP A 79 -1.26 -5.37 -20.69
N GLU A 80 -2.08 -6.42 -20.83
CA GLU A 80 -2.62 -6.92 -22.11
C GLU A 80 -3.53 -5.89 -22.80
N ALA A 81 -4.26 -5.09 -22.03
CA ALA A 81 -5.04 -3.97 -22.55
C ALA A 81 -4.17 -2.77 -22.98
N GLY A 82 -2.84 -2.87 -22.92
CA GLY A 82 -1.90 -1.81 -23.31
C GLY A 82 -1.82 -0.63 -22.33
N LYS A 83 -2.47 -0.72 -21.17
CA LYS A 83 -2.58 0.41 -20.22
C LYS A 83 -1.30 0.71 -19.45
N ARG A 84 -0.32 -0.22 -19.45
CA ARG A 84 1.01 0.01 -18.86
C ARG A 84 1.79 1.12 -19.59
N GLY A 85 1.56 1.31 -20.89
CA GLY A 85 2.27 2.29 -21.70
C GLY A 85 3.78 2.03 -21.83
N ARG A 86 4.25 0.82 -21.47
CA ARG A 86 5.66 0.41 -21.50
C ARG A 86 5.80 -1.07 -21.88
N PRO A 87 6.90 -1.48 -22.52
CA PRO A 87 7.19 -2.88 -22.79
C PRO A 87 7.22 -3.73 -21.50
N ALA A 88 6.92 -5.02 -21.64
CA ALA A 88 6.91 -5.97 -20.53
C ALA A 88 8.23 -6.01 -19.74
N THR A 89 9.35 -5.78 -20.43
CA THR A 89 10.73 -5.91 -19.94
C THR A 89 11.42 -4.57 -19.71
N TYR A 90 10.66 -3.47 -19.67
CA TYR A 90 11.18 -2.10 -19.60
C TYR A 90 12.24 -1.90 -18.51
N TRP A 91 11.99 -2.35 -17.28
CA TRP A 91 12.92 -2.12 -16.17
C TRP A 91 14.19 -2.95 -16.32
N ARG A 92 14.07 -4.23 -16.69
CA ARG A 92 15.22 -5.07 -16.98
C ARG A 92 16.11 -4.46 -18.07
N ASP A 93 15.49 -4.02 -19.15
CA ASP A 93 16.21 -3.51 -20.32
C ASP A 93 16.82 -2.12 -20.01
N LEU A 94 16.14 -1.28 -19.23
CA LEU A 94 16.68 -0.01 -18.74
C LEU A 94 17.93 -0.23 -17.88
N TYR A 95 17.86 -1.09 -16.86
CA TYR A 95 19.00 -1.35 -15.96
C TYR A 95 20.17 -2.05 -16.68
N ALA A 96 19.92 -2.75 -17.78
CA ALA A 96 20.97 -3.36 -18.59
C ALA A 96 21.64 -2.39 -19.58
N SER A 97 20.95 -1.31 -19.96
CA SER A 97 21.38 -0.40 -21.03
C SER A 97 22.00 0.91 -20.55
N VAL A 98 21.69 1.34 -19.32
CA VAL A 98 22.14 2.64 -18.80
C VAL A 98 23.15 2.50 -17.66
N ASP A 99 24.01 3.51 -17.52
CA ASP A 99 24.99 3.56 -16.43
C ASP A 99 24.39 4.13 -15.12
N GLU A 100 25.17 4.08 -14.04
CA GLU A 100 24.73 4.54 -12.72
C GLU A 100 24.44 6.05 -12.66
N LYS A 101 25.13 6.85 -13.48
CA LYS A 101 24.91 8.31 -13.53
C LYS A 101 23.54 8.60 -14.12
N GLU A 102 23.21 7.93 -15.22
CA GLU A 102 21.93 8.06 -15.87
C GLU A 102 20.79 7.51 -15.01
N LEU A 103 20.97 6.36 -14.35
CA LEU A 103 20.00 5.86 -13.36
C LEU A 103 19.75 6.87 -12.23
N THR A 104 20.81 7.54 -11.77
CA THR A 104 20.70 8.57 -10.74
C THR A 104 19.92 9.79 -11.23
N ARG A 105 20.16 10.23 -12.47
CA ARG A 105 19.37 11.29 -13.11
C ARG A 105 17.89 10.92 -13.21
N LEU A 106 17.58 9.72 -13.70
CA LEU A 106 16.19 9.24 -13.83
C LEU A 106 15.48 9.12 -12.48
N ARG A 107 16.19 8.67 -11.43
CA ARG A 107 15.66 8.67 -10.06
C ARG A 107 15.36 10.09 -9.59
N TRP A 108 16.28 11.02 -9.81
CA TRP A 108 16.05 12.42 -9.44
C TRP A 108 14.82 13.02 -10.13
N GLU A 109 14.69 12.82 -11.45
CA GLU A 109 13.51 13.27 -12.20
C GLU A 109 12.20 12.65 -11.69
N HIS A 110 12.24 11.38 -11.26
CA HIS A 110 11.09 10.75 -10.64
C HIS A 110 10.77 11.37 -9.27
N HIS A 111 11.79 11.65 -8.45
CA HIS A 111 11.62 12.29 -7.15
C HIS A 111 11.03 13.70 -7.29
N GLU A 112 11.46 14.49 -8.27
CA GLU A 112 10.87 15.80 -8.58
C GLU A 112 9.38 15.68 -8.92
N LYS A 113 9.00 14.71 -9.76
CA LYS A 113 7.58 14.45 -10.09
C LYS A 113 6.77 14.05 -8.86
N VAL A 114 7.34 13.22 -7.99
CA VAL A 114 6.71 12.83 -6.73
C VAL A 114 6.55 14.03 -5.82
N ASN A 115 7.59 14.84 -5.63
CA ASN A 115 7.55 16.01 -4.76
C ASN A 115 6.57 17.08 -5.25
N ALA A 116 6.41 17.24 -6.56
CA ALA A 116 5.47 18.20 -7.15
C ALA A 116 4.00 17.73 -7.17
N ALA A 117 3.73 16.45 -6.92
CA ALA A 117 2.35 15.93 -6.98
C ALA A 117 1.50 16.46 -5.81
N PRO A 118 0.21 16.79 -6.03
CA PRO A 118 -0.68 17.37 -5.02
C PRO A 118 -1.21 16.31 -4.04
N TRP A 119 -0.32 15.70 -3.25
CA TRP A 119 -0.67 14.59 -2.35
C TRP A 119 -1.74 14.96 -1.32
N GLY A 120 -1.72 16.19 -0.80
CA GLY A 120 -2.67 16.66 0.21
C GLY A 120 -4.09 16.91 -0.31
N SER A 121 -4.30 16.91 -1.62
CA SER A 121 -5.62 17.09 -2.25
C SER A 121 -6.30 15.77 -2.60
N ARG A 122 -5.68 14.64 -2.26
CA ARG A 122 -6.24 13.32 -2.54
C ARG A 122 -7.40 13.02 -1.59
N PRO A 123 -8.46 12.35 -2.07
CA PRO A 123 -9.57 11.97 -1.22
C PRO A 123 -9.13 11.00 -0.13
N ASP A 124 -9.64 11.19 1.09
CA ASP A 124 -9.50 10.20 2.16
C ASP A 124 -10.34 8.97 1.82
N GLN A 125 -9.67 7.87 1.49
CA GLN A 125 -10.32 6.62 1.14
C GLN A 125 -11.06 5.99 2.34
N MET A 126 -10.61 6.26 3.56
CA MET A 126 -11.27 5.77 4.78
C MET A 126 -12.59 6.50 4.99
N ALA A 127 -12.61 7.83 4.81
CA ALA A 127 -13.84 8.61 4.85
C ALA A 127 -14.88 8.12 3.85
N GLN A 128 -14.44 7.67 2.67
CA GLN A 128 -15.33 7.12 1.64
C GLN A 128 -15.81 5.70 1.93
N SER A 129 -14.98 4.88 2.56
CA SER A 129 -15.23 3.42 2.68
C SER A 129 -15.81 3.01 4.03
N VAL A 130 -15.66 3.84 5.06
CA VAL A 130 -16.04 3.53 6.43
C VAL A 130 -17.20 4.44 6.86
N PRO A 131 -18.42 3.89 7.03
CA PRO A 131 -19.55 4.65 7.55
C PRO A 131 -19.23 5.27 8.92
N GLY A 132 -19.49 6.57 9.07
CA GLY A 132 -19.27 7.32 10.31
C GLY A 132 -17.80 7.59 10.65
N TYR A 133 -16.88 7.47 9.68
CA TYR A 133 -15.45 7.77 9.89
C TYR A 133 -15.20 9.20 10.37
N GLU A 134 -15.89 10.17 9.78
CA GLU A 134 -15.81 11.58 10.17
C GLU A 134 -16.54 11.88 11.51
N ASP A 135 -17.46 11.00 11.93
CA ASP A 135 -18.32 11.23 13.09
C ASP A 135 -17.60 10.95 14.43
N ARG A 136 -16.42 10.30 14.40
CA ARG A 136 -15.69 9.89 15.62
C ARG A 136 -14.17 9.91 15.46
N TYR A 137 -13.57 11.08 15.58
CA TYR A 137 -12.20 11.18 16.09
C TYR A 137 -11.92 12.55 16.74
N THR A 138 -12.22 12.69 18.03
CA THR A 138 -11.80 13.86 18.85
C THR A 138 -10.75 13.51 19.90
N ALA A 139 -10.32 12.25 19.98
CA ALA A 139 -9.27 11.83 20.89
C ALA A 139 -7.95 11.67 20.13
N GLU A 140 -7.11 12.71 20.17
CA GLU A 140 -5.66 12.49 20.08
C GLU A 140 -5.32 11.39 21.10
N PRO A 141 -4.74 10.25 20.69
CA PRO A 141 -4.40 9.22 21.65
C PRO A 141 -3.36 9.78 22.60
N GLU A 142 -3.71 9.90 23.88
CA GLU A 142 -2.85 10.44 24.95
C GLU A 142 -1.48 9.76 25.00
N ASP A 143 -1.39 8.53 24.50
CA ASP A 143 -0.13 7.83 24.24
C ASP A 143 -0.18 7.01 22.94
N VAL A 144 0.44 7.54 21.88
CA VAL A 144 0.65 6.82 20.61
C VAL A 144 1.38 5.46 20.78
N ASN A 145 2.09 5.25 21.88
CA ASN A 145 2.77 3.98 22.17
C ASN A 145 1.83 2.91 22.73
N ALA A 146 0.61 3.26 23.19
CA ALA A 146 -0.35 2.30 23.72
C ALA A 146 -0.77 1.24 22.67
N TYR A 147 -0.83 1.63 21.39
CA TYR A 147 -1.18 0.74 20.28
C TYR A 147 -0.08 -0.28 19.93
N ALA A 148 1.17 -0.03 20.33
CA ALA A 148 2.28 -0.95 20.09
C ALA A 148 2.41 -2.04 21.17
N HIS A 149 1.65 -1.93 22.27
CA HIS A 149 1.64 -2.93 23.32
C HIS A 149 0.56 -3.98 23.04
N ALA A 150 0.94 -5.27 23.06
CA ALA A 150 -0.04 -6.34 23.06
C ALA A 150 -0.96 -6.18 24.29
N PRO A 151 -2.29 -6.34 24.12
CA PRO A 151 -3.23 -6.15 25.22
C PRO A 151 -2.90 -7.12 26.36
N THR A 152 -2.81 -6.59 27.58
CA THR A 152 -2.68 -7.44 28.77
C THR A 152 -4.00 -8.13 29.07
N LYS A 153 -3.99 -9.20 29.88
CA LYS A 153 -5.21 -9.95 30.25
C LYS A 153 -6.32 -9.10 30.87
N ASN A 154 -6.01 -7.89 31.33
CA ASN A 154 -6.95 -6.98 31.98
C ASN A 154 -7.56 -5.95 31.00
N VAL A 155 -7.14 -5.95 29.73
CA VAL A 155 -7.72 -5.07 28.71
C VAL A 155 -9.07 -5.63 28.30
N ARG A 156 -10.13 -4.85 28.56
CA ARG A 156 -11.48 -5.18 28.08
C ARG A 156 -11.54 -4.89 26.58
N PHE A 157 -11.63 -5.92 25.76
CA PHE A 157 -11.80 -5.76 24.32
C PHE A 157 -13.14 -5.07 24.04
N VAL A 158 -13.14 -4.18 23.05
CA VAL A 158 -14.38 -3.61 22.52
C VAL A 158 -15.10 -4.71 21.75
N GLU A 159 -16.34 -5.02 22.12
CA GLU A 159 -17.15 -5.99 21.39
C GLU A 159 -17.50 -5.44 20.01
N ARG A 160 -17.37 -6.29 18.99
CA ARG A 160 -17.78 -5.94 17.62
C ARG A 160 -19.31 -5.82 17.63
N PRO A 161 -19.89 -4.69 17.22
CA PRO A 161 -21.34 -4.59 17.08
C PRO A 161 -21.82 -5.59 16.01
N ASP A 162 -22.98 -6.18 16.24
CA ASP A 162 -23.59 -7.11 15.29
C ASP A 162 -23.75 -6.45 13.93
N ALA A 163 -23.41 -7.18 12.86
CA ALA A 163 -23.57 -6.67 11.50
C ALA A 163 -25.05 -6.37 11.27
N ALA A 164 -25.38 -5.13 10.93
CA ALA A 164 -26.76 -4.76 10.60
C ALA A 164 -27.26 -5.67 9.48
N SER A 165 -28.23 -6.53 9.80
CA SER A 165 -28.90 -7.41 8.86
C SER A 165 -29.61 -6.56 7.81
N SER A 166 -29.21 -6.70 6.56
CA SER A 166 -29.85 -6.07 5.40
C SER A 166 -31.15 -6.79 5.02
N ASP A 167 -32.11 -6.86 5.94
CA ASP A 167 -33.47 -7.29 5.63
C ASP A 167 -34.41 -6.10 5.85
N ASN A 168 -34.64 -5.34 4.78
CA ASN A 168 -35.83 -4.53 4.63
C ASN A 168 -36.86 -5.35 3.85
N PRO A 169 -37.84 -6.01 4.50
CA PRO A 169 -39.01 -6.48 3.79
C PRO A 169 -39.94 -5.28 3.60
N SER A 170 -39.96 -4.81 2.36
CA SER A 170 -41.06 -4.13 1.68
C SER A 170 -42.34 -3.94 2.51
N GLU A 171 -42.69 -2.68 2.78
CA GLU A 171 -44.07 -2.28 3.00
C GLU A 171 -44.88 -2.65 1.73
N ARG A 172 -45.61 -3.75 1.82
CA ARG A 172 -46.80 -4.03 1.01
C ARG A 172 -47.90 -4.47 1.96
N ASN A 173 -49.00 -3.70 1.92
CA ASN A 173 -50.38 -4.03 2.30
C ASN A 173 -50.66 -4.05 3.83
N ASP A 174 -51.72 -3.44 4.38
CA ASP A 174 -53.07 -3.15 3.86
C ASP A 174 -53.70 -1.91 4.56
N THR A 175 -54.34 -1.01 3.79
CA THR A 175 -55.81 -0.77 3.82
C THR A 175 -56.25 0.08 2.64
#